data_AF-A0A8S4EID0-F1
#
_entry.id   AF-A0A8S4EID0-F1
#
_cell.length_a   1.000
_cell.length_b   1.000
_cell.length_c   1.000
_cell.angle_alpha   90.00
_cell.angle_beta   90.00
_cell.angle_gamma   90.00
#
_symmetry.space_group_name_H-M   'P 1'
#
loop_
_entity.id
_entity.type
_entity.pdbx_description
1 polymer ?
#
loop_
_entity_poly.entity_id
_entity_poly.type
_entity_poly.pdbx_seq_one_letter_code
_entity_poly.pdbx_strand_id
1 'polypeptide(L)'
;MVPDDELSDLPFMSSPVPILALLLAYLLFVLVIGPKLMEKRRAFELNSVLIIYNVFQVIVAAYLVYRIIIDIWLYLATKVTELMDTVFFVLRKKNKQITFLHLYHHSAMVFTTWAFLKYAPSDNVIYIGFSNSLVHVFMYTYYALSAVGPEAVKYLFWKKYMTSLQMIQFVSMFVHYLISLMYSECPPSKGVAVFFVLHILFFLYLFANFYSQSYNKNKKLIEGIWLYFAAKVTELLDTVFFVLRKKDNQVSFLHLYHHSIMMTGTWAFLKYAPSDNVIFIGFFNSLVHVFMYTYYGLAALGPHVAKYLTWKKYMTSFQLLQFVSVFFQYLASLKFSECPPSKGVAIFFTFQIIFFLVLFSNFYKQSYTQKQSKLANGGSKLVSNGKTKEEKVL
;
A
#
# COMPACT_ATOMS: atom_id res chain seq x y z
N MET A 1 -20.82 -15.89 -11.23
CA MET A 1 -21.59 -16.45 -12.35
C MET A 1 -21.94 -17.87 -11.93
N VAL A 2 -23.22 -18.22 -11.98
CA VAL A 2 -23.67 -19.61 -11.79
C VAL A 2 -23.03 -20.43 -12.91
N PRO A 3 -22.37 -21.56 -12.63
CA PRO A 3 -21.73 -22.34 -13.68
C PRO A 3 -22.80 -22.93 -14.63
N ASP A 4 -22.49 -22.99 -15.93
CA ASP A 4 -23.46 -23.30 -17.00
C ASP A 4 -24.12 -24.68 -16.85
N ASP A 5 -23.45 -25.60 -16.16
CA ASP A 5 -23.94 -26.94 -15.82
C ASP A 5 -25.16 -26.89 -14.91
N GLU A 6 -25.13 -26.12 -13.82
CA GLU A 6 -26.28 -25.93 -12.92
C GLU A 6 -27.46 -25.22 -13.61
N LEU A 7 -27.18 -24.34 -14.57
CA LEU A 7 -28.23 -23.64 -15.32
C LEU A 7 -28.91 -24.58 -16.33
N SER A 8 -28.16 -25.52 -16.91
CA SER A 8 -28.65 -26.45 -17.94
C SER A 8 -29.62 -27.52 -17.42
N ASP A 9 -29.54 -27.83 -16.11
CA ASP A 9 -30.44 -28.76 -15.43
C ASP A 9 -31.83 -28.14 -15.14
N LEU A 10 -31.97 -26.82 -15.26
CA LEU A 10 -33.25 -26.15 -15.09
C LEU A 10 -34.18 -26.41 -16.28
N PRO A 11 -35.49 -26.61 -16.05
CA PRO A 11 -36.46 -26.77 -17.12
C PRO A 11 -36.37 -25.62 -18.14
N PHE A 12 -36.34 -25.97 -19.42
CA PHE A 12 -36.25 -25.04 -20.56
C PHE A 12 -34.92 -24.28 -20.75
N MET A 13 -33.90 -24.52 -19.89
CA MET A 13 -32.63 -23.78 -19.94
C MET A 13 -31.49 -24.55 -20.61
N SER A 14 -31.66 -25.85 -20.90
CA SER A 14 -30.64 -26.69 -21.56
C SER A 14 -30.33 -26.29 -23.01
N SER A 15 -31.26 -25.65 -23.70
CA SER A 15 -31.13 -25.17 -25.07
C SER A 15 -32.21 -24.11 -25.36
N PRO A 16 -32.00 -23.15 -26.28
CA PRO A 16 -33.08 -22.25 -26.71
C PRO A 16 -34.18 -22.97 -27.51
N VAL A 17 -33.91 -24.17 -28.04
CA VAL A 17 -34.80 -24.90 -28.95
C VAL A 17 -36.20 -25.18 -28.34
N PRO A 18 -36.34 -25.69 -27.10
CA PRO A 18 -37.65 -25.94 -26.51
C PRO A 18 -38.50 -24.67 -26.32
N ILE A 19 -37.88 -23.54 -25.94
CA ILE A 19 -38.58 -22.26 -25.77
C ILE A 19 -39.02 -21.72 -27.12
N LEU A 20 -38.14 -21.74 -28.13
CA LEU A 20 -38.47 -21.29 -29.48
C LEU A 20 -39.56 -22.17 -30.12
N ALA A 21 -39.51 -23.48 -29.91
CA ALA A 21 -40.53 -24.41 -30.39
C ALA A 21 -41.89 -24.14 -29.71
N LEU A 22 -41.92 -23.93 -28.40
CA LEU A 22 -43.13 -23.59 -27.66
C LEU A 22 -43.72 -22.27 -28.14
N LEU A 23 -42.89 -21.24 -28.33
CA LEU A 23 -43.32 -19.94 -28.84
C LEU A 23 -43.86 -20.03 -30.26
N LEU A 24 -43.17 -20.76 -31.16
CA LEU A 24 -43.64 -20.98 -32.53
C LEU A 24 -44.96 -21.75 -32.56
N ALA A 25 -45.11 -22.78 -31.73
CA ALA A 25 -46.36 -23.52 -31.61
C ALA A 25 -47.51 -22.64 -31.09
N TYR A 26 -47.24 -21.81 -30.08
CA TYR A 26 -48.19 -20.82 -29.58
C TYR A 26 -48.60 -19.82 -30.68
N LEU A 27 -47.65 -19.23 -31.40
CA LEU A 27 -47.92 -18.27 -32.47
C LEU A 27 -48.68 -18.91 -33.63
N LEU A 28 -48.30 -20.13 -34.04
CA LEU A 28 -49.01 -20.90 -35.06
C LEU A 28 -50.46 -21.19 -34.63
N PHE A 29 -50.67 -21.52 -33.36
CA PHE A 29 -51.99 -21.74 -32.81
C PHE A 29 -52.83 -20.46 -32.80
N VAL A 30 -52.30 -19.35 -32.27
CA VAL A 30 -53.06 -18.10 -32.11
C VAL A 30 -53.33 -17.41 -33.45
N LEU A 31 -52.37 -17.43 -34.39
CA LEU A 31 -52.49 -16.67 -35.64
C LEU A 31 -53.14 -17.46 -36.78
N VAL A 32 -53.02 -18.80 -36.78
CA VAL A 32 -53.44 -19.62 -37.93
C VAL A 32 -54.45 -20.70 -37.53
N ILE A 33 -54.07 -21.61 -36.63
CA ILE A 33 -54.86 -22.82 -36.36
C ILE A 33 -56.14 -22.48 -35.58
N GLY A 34 -56.01 -21.75 -34.47
CA GLY A 34 -57.11 -21.34 -33.59
C GLY A 34 -58.20 -20.55 -34.32
N PRO A 35 -57.87 -19.45 -35.03
CA PRO A 35 -58.85 -18.70 -35.82
C PRO A 35 -59.58 -19.57 -36.86
N LYS A 36 -58.85 -20.45 -37.57
CA LYS A 36 -59.44 -21.37 -38.56
C LYS A 36 -60.34 -22.43 -37.93
N LEU A 37 -60.02 -22.92 -36.74
CA LEU A 37 -60.88 -23.84 -35.98
C LEU A 37 -62.15 -23.17 -35.44
N MET A 38 -62.08 -21.86 -35.16
CA MET A 38 -63.16 -21.06 -34.61
C MET A 38 -64.05 -20.39 -35.66
N GLU A 39 -63.65 -20.37 -36.94
CA GLU A 39 -64.36 -19.71 -38.05
C GLU A 39 -65.84 -20.12 -38.16
N LYS A 40 -66.18 -21.37 -37.82
CA LYS A 40 -67.55 -21.92 -37.86
C LYS A 40 -68.14 -22.22 -36.48
N ARG A 41 -67.51 -21.72 -35.40
CA ARG A 41 -67.90 -21.99 -34.01
C ARG A 41 -68.30 -20.70 -33.30
N ARG A 42 -69.23 -20.79 -32.35
CA ARG A 42 -69.54 -19.67 -31.45
C ARG A 42 -68.42 -19.53 -30.41
N ALA A 43 -68.23 -18.32 -29.90
CA ALA A 43 -67.25 -18.06 -28.84
C ALA A 43 -67.56 -18.88 -27.59
N PHE A 44 -66.52 -19.33 -26.90
CA PHE A 44 -66.66 -20.07 -25.64
C PHE A 44 -66.85 -19.09 -24.47
N GLU A 45 -67.80 -19.38 -23.59
CA GLU A 45 -68.00 -18.66 -22.33
C GLU A 45 -66.99 -19.14 -21.28
N LEU A 46 -65.80 -18.53 -21.25
CA LEU A 46 -64.68 -18.96 -20.40
C LEU A 46 -64.53 -18.14 -19.11
N ASN A 47 -65.58 -17.43 -18.68
CA ASN A 47 -65.51 -16.46 -17.58
C ASN A 47 -64.93 -17.05 -16.28
N SER A 48 -65.38 -18.22 -15.85
CA SER A 48 -64.85 -18.89 -14.65
C SER A 48 -63.38 -19.33 -14.81
N VAL A 49 -63.01 -19.79 -16.00
CA VAL A 49 -61.64 -20.21 -16.31
C VAL A 49 -60.69 -19.01 -16.30
N LEU A 50 -61.12 -17.89 -16.87
CA LEU A 50 -60.35 -16.64 -16.86
C LEU A 50 -60.17 -16.08 -15.45
N ILE A 51 -61.20 -16.14 -14.60
CA ILE A 51 -61.10 -15.72 -13.20
C ILE A 51 -60.05 -16.57 -12.46
N ILE A 52 -60.12 -17.90 -12.58
CA ILE A 52 -59.15 -18.81 -11.93
C ILE A 52 -57.73 -18.54 -12.43
N TYR A 53 -57.55 -18.39 -13.75
CA TYR A 53 -56.27 -18.08 -14.36
C TYR A 53 -55.69 -16.75 -13.85
N ASN A 54 -56.49 -15.69 -13.80
CA ASN A 54 -56.04 -14.38 -13.32
C ASN A 54 -55.68 -14.41 -11.83
N VAL A 55 -56.46 -15.11 -10.99
CA VAL A 55 -56.12 -15.31 -9.57
C VAL A 55 -54.79 -16.04 -9.42
N PHE A 56 -54.55 -17.08 -10.22
CA PHE A 56 -53.27 -17.79 -10.22
C PHE A 56 -52.10 -16.87 -10.62
N GLN A 57 -52.26 -16.05 -11.67
CA GLN A 57 -51.24 -15.06 -12.07
C GLN A 57 -50.95 -14.04 -10.95
N VAL A 58 -51.98 -13.57 -10.24
CA VAL A 58 -51.82 -12.67 -9.09
C VAL A 58 -51.04 -13.35 -7.96
N ILE A 59 -51.32 -14.62 -7.66
CA ILE A 59 -50.58 -15.38 -6.63
C ILE A 59 -49.11 -15.54 -7.01
N VAL A 60 -48.81 -15.89 -8.27
CA VAL A 60 -47.43 -16.03 -8.76
C VAL A 60 -46.70 -14.68 -8.68
N ALA A 61 -47.32 -13.60 -9.12
CA ALA A 61 -46.76 -12.25 -9.03
C ALA A 61 -46.51 -11.84 -7.56
N ALA A 62 -47.45 -12.11 -6.65
CA ALA A 62 -47.30 -11.83 -5.23
C ALA A 62 -46.14 -12.60 -4.59
N TYR A 63 -45.95 -13.87 -4.98
CA TYR A 63 -44.81 -14.68 -4.53
C TYR A 63 -43.47 -14.10 -5.01
N LEU A 64 -43.38 -13.66 -6.27
CA LEU A 64 -42.17 -13.02 -6.79
C LEU A 64 -41.83 -11.71 -6.05
N VAL A 65 -42.85 -10.89 -5.79
CA VAL A 65 -42.72 -9.66 -4.99
C VAL A 65 -42.23 -9.98 -3.58
N TYR A 66 -42.81 -11.00 -2.92
CA TYR A 66 -42.37 -11.45 -1.59
C TYR A 66 -40.89 -11.86 -1.57
N ARG A 67 -40.42 -12.62 -2.57
CA ARG A 67 -39.01 -13.04 -2.67
C ARG A 67 -38.05 -11.86 -2.78
N ILE A 68 -38.35 -10.90 -3.66
CA ILE A 68 -37.53 -9.70 -3.83
C ILE A 68 -37.45 -8.88 -2.54
N ILE A 69 -38.57 -8.73 -1.83
CA ILE A 69 -38.62 -8.01 -0.54
C ILE A 69 -37.76 -8.70 0.52
N ILE A 70 -37.81 -10.03 0.60
CA ILE A 70 -36.99 -10.81 1.55
C ILE A 70 -35.51 -10.69 1.22
N ASP A 71 -35.12 -10.80 -0.05
CA ASP A 71 -33.71 -10.69 -0.45
C ASP A 71 -33.13 -9.30 -0.14
N ILE A 72 -33.93 -8.26 -0.35
CA ILE A 72 -33.61 -6.88 0.03
C ILE A 72 -33.43 -6.73 1.55
N TRP A 73 -34.32 -7.32 2.34
CA TRP A 73 -34.23 -7.29 3.80
C TRP A 73 -33.02 -8.07 4.32
N LEU A 74 -32.74 -9.23 3.73
CA LEU A 74 -31.55 -10.05 4.03
C LEU A 74 -30.28 -9.27 3.76
N TYR A 75 -30.20 -8.50 2.67
CA TYR A 75 -29.06 -7.63 2.42
C TYR A 75 -28.84 -6.61 3.55
N LEU A 76 -29.90 -5.94 4.03
CA LEU A 76 -29.78 -5.06 5.21
C LEU A 76 -29.30 -5.83 6.46
N ALA A 77 -29.84 -7.03 6.69
CA ALA A 77 -29.42 -7.89 7.79
C ALA A 77 -27.93 -8.24 7.70
N THR A 78 -27.39 -8.51 6.50
CA THR A 78 -25.94 -8.73 6.34
C THR A 78 -25.16 -7.53 6.85
N LYS A 79 -25.52 -6.30 6.46
CA LYS A 79 -24.80 -5.07 6.91
C LYS A 79 -24.82 -4.88 8.42
N VAL A 80 -25.89 -5.28 9.09
CA VAL A 80 -25.94 -5.30 10.56
C VAL A 80 -24.99 -6.36 11.12
N THR A 81 -24.94 -7.56 10.55
CA THR A 81 -24.01 -8.61 11.00
C THR A 81 -22.54 -8.23 10.78
N GLU A 82 -22.22 -7.46 9.73
CA GLU A 82 -20.86 -6.97 9.45
C GLU A 82 -20.32 -6.03 10.54
N LEU A 83 -21.18 -5.45 11.39
CA LEU A 83 -20.73 -4.68 12.55
C LEU A 83 -19.90 -5.54 13.53
N MET A 84 -20.06 -6.87 13.50
CA MET A 84 -19.27 -7.80 14.31
C MET A 84 -17.78 -7.79 13.98
N ASP A 85 -17.37 -7.39 12.76
CA ASP A 85 -15.96 -7.24 12.42
C ASP A 85 -15.26 -6.26 13.37
N THR A 86 -15.94 -5.14 13.66
CA THR A 86 -15.43 -4.13 14.60
C THR A 86 -15.33 -4.69 16.02
N VAL A 87 -16.34 -5.46 16.45
CA VAL A 87 -16.33 -6.12 17.77
C VAL A 87 -15.16 -7.08 17.87
N PHE A 88 -14.93 -7.92 16.85
CA PHE A 88 -13.79 -8.84 16.83
C PHE A 88 -12.44 -8.11 16.83
N PHE A 89 -12.30 -6.99 16.14
CA PHE A 89 -11.07 -6.20 16.19
C PHE A 89 -10.80 -5.64 17.59
N VAL A 90 -11.83 -5.16 18.28
CA VAL A 90 -11.72 -4.69 19.68
C VAL A 90 -11.33 -5.84 20.61
N LEU A 91 -12.04 -6.97 20.54
CA LEU A 91 -11.78 -8.15 21.39
C LEU A 91 -10.38 -8.73 21.16
N ARG A 92 -9.87 -8.69 19.91
CA ARG A 92 -8.51 -9.13 19.56
C ARG A 92 -7.43 -8.08 19.83
N LYS A 93 -7.78 -6.92 20.39
CA LYS A 93 -6.89 -5.77 20.61
C LYS A 93 -6.15 -5.33 19.33
N LYS A 94 -6.80 -5.45 18.17
CA LYS A 94 -6.24 -5.06 16.86
C LYS A 94 -6.65 -3.63 16.49
N ASN A 95 -6.36 -2.67 17.37
CA ASN A 95 -6.78 -1.27 17.20
C ASN A 95 -6.30 -0.62 15.88
N LYS A 96 -5.18 -1.10 15.31
CA LYS A 96 -4.69 -0.65 13.99
C LYS A 96 -5.65 -0.97 12.82
N GLN A 97 -6.56 -1.93 12.99
CA GLN A 97 -7.57 -2.28 11.97
C GLN A 97 -8.81 -1.38 12.04
N ILE A 98 -9.06 -0.74 13.19
CA ILE A 98 -10.18 0.17 13.43
C ILE A 98 -9.82 1.56 12.89
N THR A 99 -9.75 1.66 11.56
CA THR A 99 -9.45 2.92 10.87
C THR A 99 -10.70 3.77 10.69
N PHE A 100 -10.52 5.06 10.39
CA PHE A 100 -11.63 5.93 9.99
C PHE A 100 -12.41 5.36 8.79
N LEU A 101 -11.69 4.83 7.78
CA LEU A 101 -12.30 4.18 6.63
C LEU A 101 -13.24 3.03 7.06
N HIS A 102 -12.75 2.15 7.95
CA HIS A 102 -13.53 1.02 8.47
C HIS A 102 -14.79 1.49 9.21
N LEU A 103 -14.64 2.36 10.21
CA LEU A 103 -15.76 2.82 11.03
C LEU A 103 -16.80 3.60 10.23
N TYR A 104 -16.35 4.51 9.35
CA TYR A 104 -17.25 5.26 8.48
C TYR A 104 -18.02 4.32 7.55
N HIS A 105 -17.34 3.38 6.89
CA HIS A 105 -17.98 2.41 5.99
C HIS A 105 -19.06 1.60 6.72
N HIS A 106 -18.72 0.91 7.80
CA HIS A 106 -19.66 0.01 8.48
C HIS A 106 -20.86 0.77 9.09
N SER A 107 -20.64 1.99 9.58
CA SER A 107 -21.73 2.81 10.12
C SER A 107 -22.60 3.40 9.01
N ALA A 108 -21.98 3.94 7.96
CA ALA A 108 -22.69 4.57 6.85
C ALA A 108 -23.49 3.55 6.05
N MET A 109 -22.94 2.36 5.74
CA MET A 109 -23.62 1.36 4.93
C MET A 109 -24.91 0.83 5.58
N VAL A 110 -24.96 0.68 6.91
CA VAL A 110 -26.18 0.28 7.62
C VAL A 110 -27.25 1.37 7.50
N PHE A 111 -26.88 2.62 7.80
CA PHE A 111 -27.81 3.75 7.77
C PHE A 111 -28.29 4.06 6.35
N THR A 112 -27.38 4.14 5.38
CA THR A 112 -27.74 4.46 3.99
C THR A 112 -28.56 3.34 3.37
N THR A 113 -28.21 2.08 3.58
CA THR A 113 -29.03 0.94 3.09
C THR A 113 -30.43 1.01 3.67
N TRP A 114 -30.60 1.19 4.98
CA TRP A 114 -31.93 1.36 5.58
C TRP A 114 -32.70 2.54 4.99
N ALA A 115 -32.06 3.71 4.84
CA ALA A 115 -32.69 4.90 4.30
C ALA A 115 -33.13 4.70 2.83
N PHE A 116 -32.31 4.06 2.00
CA PHE A 116 -32.66 3.77 0.62
C PHE A 116 -33.83 2.78 0.50
N LEU A 117 -33.83 1.72 1.31
CA LEU A 117 -34.94 0.76 1.31
C LEU A 117 -36.25 1.39 1.78
N LYS A 118 -36.18 2.35 2.71
CA LYS A 118 -37.38 3.01 3.24
C LYS A 118 -37.92 4.11 2.34
N TYR A 119 -37.05 4.93 1.75
CA TYR A 119 -37.43 6.20 1.12
C TYR A 119 -37.25 6.23 -0.39
N ALA A 120 -36.41 5.38 -0.98
CA ALA A 120 -36.13 5.40 -2.42
C ALA A 120 -35.72 4.00 -2.94
N PRO A 121 -36.62 3.00 -2.91
CA PRO A 121 -36.35 1.69 -3.50
C PRO A 121 -36.15 1.86 -5.00
N SER A 122 -34.98 1.45 -5.50
CA SER A 122 -34.64 1.50 -6.93
C SER A 122 -33.94 0.21 -7.37
N ASP A 123 -34.06 -0.08 -8.66
CA ASP A 123 -33.32 -1.12 -9.38
C ASP A 123 -31.80 -1.05 -9.16
N ASN A 124 -31.25 0.17 -9.06
CA ASN A 124 -29.85 0.42 -8.73
C ASN A 124 -29.40 -0.29 -7.44
N VAL A 125 -30.28 -0.42 -6.44
CA VAL A 125 -29.98 -1.09 -5.17
C VAL A 125 -29.65 -2.56 -5.38
N ILE A 126 -30.28 -3.22 -6.35
CA ILE A 126 -30.03 -4.64 -6.67
C ILE A 126 -28.62 -4.79 -7.25
N TYR A 127 -28.24 -3.94 -8.21
CA TYR A 127 -26.90 -3.95 -8.80
C TYR A 127 -25.80 -3.68 -7.76
N ILE A 128 -26.05 -2.70 -6.88
CA ILE A 128 -25.14 -2.35 -5.80
C ILE A 128 -24.98 -3.51 -4.82
N GLY A 129 -26.10 -4.10 -4.39
CA GLY A 129 -26.12 -5.24 -3.47
C GLY A 129 -25.41 -6.46 -4.04
N PHE A 130 -25.65 -6.79 -5.31
CA PHE A 130 -24.96 -7.86 -6.03
C PHE A 130 -23.45 -7.61 -6.09
N SER A 131 -23.04 -6.44 -6.58
CA SER A 131 -21.63 -6.09 -6.77
C SER A 131 -20.86 -6.07 -5.45
N ASN A 132 -21.48 -5.52 -4.39
CA ASN A 132 -20.89 -5.52 -3.06
C ASN A 132 -20.75 -6.93 -2.49
N SER A 133 -21.80 -7.74 -2.57
CA SER A 133 -21.80 -9.12 -2.08
C SER A 133 -20.74 -9.96 -2.79
N LEU A 134 -20.59 -9.80 -4.11
CA LEU A 134 -19.56 -10.49 -4.89
C LEU A 134 -18.15 -10.16 -4.39
N VAL A 135 -17.84 -8.89 -4.14
CA VAL A 135 -16.53 -8.49 -3.61
C VAL A 135 -16.36 -8.93 -2.16
N HIS A 136 -17.43 -8.94 -1.37
CA HIS A 136 -17.41 -9.43 0.00
C HIS A 136 -17.12 -10.93 0.09
N VAL A 137 -17.53 -11.75 -0.89
CA VAL A 137 -17.09 -13.16 -0.97
C VAL A 137 -15.56 -13.24 -0.98
N PHE A 138 -14.88 -12.47 -1.83
CA PHE A 138 -13.42 -12.46 -1.88
C PHE A 138 -12.78 -11.87 -0.61
N MET A 139 -13.36 -10.79 -0.07
CA MET A 139 -12.84 -10.13 1.14
C MET A 139 -12.96 -11.05 2.37
N TYR A 140 -14.11 -11.67 2.61
CA TYR A 140 -14.29 -12.56 3.75
C TYR A 140 -13.52 -13.87 3.59
N THR A 141 -13.36 -14.37 2.36
CA THR A 141 -12.44 -15.48 2.10
C THR A 141 -11.01 -15.12 2.52
N TYR A 142 -10.55 -13.91 2.17
CA TYR A 142 -9.24 -13.43 2.61
C TYR A 142 -9.14 -13.38 4.14
N TYR A 143 -10.15 -12.83 4.81
CA TYR A 143 -10.15 -12.72 6.27
C TYR A 143 -10.17 -14.07 6.97
N ALA A 144 -10.99 -15.01 6.49
CA ALA A 144 -11.03 -16.37 6.99
C ALA A 144 -9.66 -17.06 6.87
N LEU A 145 -9.03 -17.00 5.69
CA LEU A 145 -7.70 -17.58 5.47
C LEU A 145 -6.62 -16.88 6.32
N SER A 146 -6.72 -15.57 6.50
CA SER A 146 -5.79 -14.82 7.36
C SER A 146 -5.92 -15.16 8.86
N ALA A 147 -7.07 -15.71 9.27
CA ALA A 147 -7.33 -16.10 10.65
C ALA A 147 -6.76 -17.48 11.02
N VAL A 148 -6.49 -18.35 10.02
CA VAL A 148 -5.95 -19.70 10.23
C VAL A 148 -4.56 -19.68 10.89
N GLY A 149 -3.71 -18.72 10.53
CA GLY A 149 -2.42 -18.54 11.20
C GLY A 149 -1.34 -17.84 10.35
N PRO A 150 -0.14 -17.60 10.92
CA PRO A 150 0.95 -16.89 10.25
C PRO A 150 1.47 -17.59 8.98
N GLU A 151 1.40 -18.92 8.94
CA GLU A 151 1.80 -19.72 7.76
C GLU A 151 0.86 -19.47 6.58
N ALA A 152 -0.46 -19.39 6.80
CA ALA A 152 -1.43 -19.11 5.76
C ALA A 152 -1.25 -17.71 5.16
N VAL A 153 -0.92 -16.71 6.00
CA VAL A 153 -0.71 -15.32 5.57
C VAL A 153 0.40 -15.16 4.53
N LYS A 154 1.41 -16.05 4.52
CA LYS A 154 2.50 -16.03 3.52
C LYS A 154 1.99 -16.28 2.10
N TYR A 155 0.95 -17.11 1.94
CA TYR A 155 0.36 -17.45 0.65
C TYR A 155 -0.66 -16.42 0.16
N LEU A 156 -1.02 -15.43 0.98
CA LEU A 156 -2.01 -14.41 0.68
C LEU A 156 -1.42 -13.19 -0.07
N PHE A 157 -0.62 -13.45 -1.12
CA PHE A 157 0.00 -12.41 -1.95
C PHE A 157 -1.02 -11.53 -2.69
N TRP A 158 -2.25 -12.02 -2.85
CA TRP A 158 -3.30 -11.38 -3.65
C TRP A 158 -4.07 -10.26 -2.92
N LYS A 159 -3.65 -9.89 -1.70
CA LYS A 159 -4.24 -8.78 -0.92
C LYS A 159 -4.39 -7.49 -1.74
N LYS A 160 -3.36 -7.15 -2.53
CA LYS A 160 -3.35 -5.95 -3.38
C LYS A 160 -4.45 -5.99 -4.44
N TYR A 161 -4.64 -7.14 -5.09
CA TYR A 161 -5.66 -7.33 -6.13
C TYR A 161 -7.08 -7.28 -5.55
N MET A 162 -7.27 -7.75 -4.32
CA MET A 162 -8.55 -7.60 -3.61
C MET A 162 -8.89 -6.11 -3.39
N THR A 163 -7.93 -5.29 -2.94
CA THR A 163 -8.15 -3.84 -2.82
C THR A 163 -8.38 -3.18 -4.18
N SER A 164 -7.72 -3.64 -5.24
CA SER A 164 -8.00 -3.20 -6.61
C SER A 164 -9.41 -3.56 -7.06
N LEU A 165 -9.90 -4.77 -6.72
CA LEU A 165 -11.26 -5.21 -7.03
C LEU A 165 -12.32 -4.33 -6.33
N GLN A 166 -12.09 -3.96 -5.07
CA GLN A 166 -12.95 -3.02 -4.32
C GLN A 166 -13.02 -1.64 -5.01
N MET A 167 -11.91 -1.13 -5.54
CA MET A 167 -11.93 0.14 -6.29
C MET A 167 -12.66 0.00 -7.63
N ILE A 168 -12.46 -1.10 -8.35
CA ILE A 168 -13.17 -1.41 -9.61
C ILE A 168 -14.67 -1.48 -9.36
N GLN A 169 -15.09 -2.09 -8.25
CA GLN A 169 -16.50 -2.14 -7.83
C GLN A 169 -17.09 -0.73 -7.69
N PHE A 170 -16.41 0.21 -7.01
CA PHE A 170 -16.92 1.58 -6.88
C PHE A 170 -16.99 2.32 -8.21
N VAL A 171 -16.00 2.15 -9.10
CA VAL A 171 -16.04 2.73 -10.46
C VAL A 171 -17.20 2.14 -11.27
N SER A 172 -17.40 0.83 -11.18
CA SER A 172 -18.50 0.15 -11.86
C SER A 172 -19.86 0.62 -11.35
N MET A 173 -20.03 0.76 -10.03
CA MET A 173 -21.24 1.33 -9.43
C MET A 173 -21.48 2.78 -9.85
N PHE A 174 -20.42 3.59 -9.95
CA PHE A 174 -20.50 4.96 -10.42
C PHE A 174 -21.01 5.04 -11.86
N VAL A 175 -20.43 4.25 -12.76
CA VAL A 175 -20.83 4.21 -14.18
C VAL A 175 -22.26 3.71 -14.33
N HIS A 176 -22.63 2.61 -13.66
CA HIS A 176 -24.00 2.09 -13.69
C HIS A 176 -25.02 3.14 -13.22
N TYR A 177 -24.70 3.86 -12.14
CA TYR A 177 -25.58 4.90 -11.62
C TYR A 177 -25.71 6.09 -12.59
N LEU A 178 -24.62 6.52 -13.23
CA LEU A 178 -24.68 7.59 -14.24
C LEU A 178 -25.53 7.18 -15.45
N ILE A 179 -25.40 5.94 -15.91
CA ILE A 179 -26.24 5.40 -17.00
C ILE A 179 -27.71 5.38 -16.54
N SER A 180 -28.00 4.90 -15.33
CA SER A 180 -29.37 4.89 -14.78
C SER A 180 -29.96 6.30 -14.72
N LEU A 181 -29.18 7.33 -14.34
CA LEU A 181 -29.63 8.73 -14.34
C LEU A 181 -29.96 9.27 -15.74
N MET A 182 -29.29 8.77 -16.79
CA MET A 182 -29.52 9.22 -18.18
C MET A 182 -30.75 8.56 -18.82
N TYR A 183 -31.03 7.29 -18.48
CA TYR A 183 -32.04 6.48 -19.15
C TYR A 183 -33.29 6.22 -18.31
N SER A 184 -33.31 6.58 -17.02
CA SER A 184 -34.49 6.37 -16.18
C SER A 184 -35.61 7.35 -16.51
N GLU A 185 -36.79 6.81 -16.82
CA GLU A 185 -38.03 7.57 -17.00
C GLU A 185 -38.48 8.25 -15.69
N CYS A 186 -38.01 7.75 -14.54
CA CYS A 186 -38.28 8.29 -13.20
C CYS A 186 -36.96 8.50 -12.44
N PRO A 187 -36.27 9.64 -12.66
CA PRO A 187 -35.00 9.89 -11.98
C PRO A 187 -35.22 10.14 -10.48
N PRO A 188 -34.28 9.71 -9.62
CA PRO A 188 -34.32 10.03 -8.18
C PRO A 188 -34.26 11.55 -7.97
N SER A 189 -34.73 12.00 -6.80
CA SER A 189 -34.67 13.43 -6.46
C SER A 189 -33.22 13.94 -6.53
N LYS A 190 -33.04 15.19 -6.97
CA LYS A 190 -31.71 15.78 -7.16
C LYS A 190 -30.82 15.65 -5.91
N GLY A 191 -31.41 15.81 -4.73
CA GLY A 191 -30.71 15.63 -3.45
C GLY A 191 -30.19 14.21 -3.23
N VAL A 192 -31.03 13.20 -3.50
CA VAL A 192 -30.64 11.78 -3.39
C VAL A 192 -29.57 11.44 -4.42
N ALA A 193 -29.71 11.95 -5.65
CA ALA A 193 -28.73 11.72 -6.71
C ALA A 193 -27.35 12.30 -6.39
N VAL A 194 -27.30 13.55 -5.93
CA VAL A 194 -26.05 14.20 -5.52
C VAL A 194 -25.43 13.48 -4.33
N PHE A 195 -26.24 13.13 -3.31
CA PHE A 195 -25.76 12.38 -2.15
C PHE A 195 -25.07 11.07 -2.57
N PHE A 196 -25.70 10.29 -3.47
CA PHE A 196 -25.16 9.00 -3.88
C PHE A 196 -23.85 9.12 -4.67
N VAL A 197 -23.78 10.08 -5.61
CA VAL A 197 -22.55 10.37 -6.36
C VAL A 197 -21.43 10.78 -5.41
N LEU A 198 -21.69 11.69 -4.47
CA LEU A 198 -20.69 12.12 -3.50
C LEU A 198 -20.23 10.97 -2.60
N HIS A 199 -21.15 10.08 -2.21
CA HIS A 199 -20.83 8.94 -1.36
C HIS A 199 -19.92 7.92 -2.06
N ILE A 200 -20.18 7.60 -3.34
CA ILE A 200 -19.30 6.71 -4.11
C ILE A 200 -17.92 7.35 -4.30
N LEU A 201 -17.86 8.63 -4.67
CA LEU A 201 -16.58 9.34 -4.86
C LEU A 201 -15.77 9.39 -3.56
N PHE A 202 -16.45 9.57 -2.42
CA PHE A 202 -15.80 9.56 -1.11
C PHE A 202 -15.21 8.19 -0.77
N PHE A 203 -15.94 7.09 -1.01
CA PHE A 203 -15.38 5.75 -0.82
C PHE A 203 -14.22 5.46 -1.76
N LEU A 204 -14.33 5.84 -3.04
CA LEU A 204 -13.25 5.70 -4.00
C LEU A 204 -11.98 6.44 -3.54
N TYR A 205 -12.13 7.66 -3.00
CA TYR A 205 -11.04 8.42 -2.41
C TYR A 205 -10.42 7.69 -1.20
N LEU A 206 -11.23 7.24 -0.25
CA LEU A 206 -10.72 6.57 0.95
C LEU A 206 -9.96 5.28 0.61
N PHE A 207 -10.46 4.48 -0.33
CA PHE A 207 -9.79 3.27 -0.79
C PHE A 207 -8.53 3.56 -1.62
N ALA A 208 -8.55 4.60 -2.47
CA ALA A 208 -7.36 5.03 -3.20
C ALA A 208 -6.26 5.53 -2.26
N ASN A 209 -6.62 6.30 -1.24
CA ASN A 209 -5.70 6.75 -0.19
C ASN A 209 -5.14 5.55 0.59
N PHE A 210 -6.00 4.62 1.03
CA PHE A 210 -5.57 3.39 1.70
C PHE A 210 -4.60 2.56 0.83
N TYR A 211 -4.90 2.41 -0.46
CA TYR A 211 -4.06 1.68 -1.41
C TYR A 211 -2.69 2.35 -1.55
N SER A 212 -2.65 3.67 -1.72
CA SER A 212 -1.41 4.44 -1.84
C SER A 212 -0.54 4.31 -0.59
N GLN A 213 -1.14 4.48 0.60
CA GLN A 213 -0.41 4.38 1.86
C GLN A 213 0.08 2.95 2.15
N SER A 214 -0.73 1.93 1.85
CA SER A 214 -0.41 0.55 2.18
C SER A 214 0.59 -0.09 1.21
N TYR A 215 0.48 0.21 -0.08
CA TYR A 215 1.24 -0.49 -1.13
C TYR A 215 2.32 0.38 -1.79
N ASN A 216 2.04 1.66 -2.07
CA ASN A 216 3.00 2.50 -2.80
C ASN A 216 4.06 3.12 -1.88
N LYS A 217 3.71 3.52 -0.64
CA LYS A 217 4.68 4.09 0.33
C LYS A 217 5.81 3.10 0.64
N ASN A 218 5.45 1.84 0.92
CA ASN A 218 6.43 0.78 1.22
C ASN A 218 7.34 0.49 0.03
N LYS A 219 6.81 0.49 -1.21
CA LYS A 219 7.62 0.29 -2.41
C LYS A 219 8.67 1.40 -2.58
N LYS A 220 8.26 2.67 -2.47
CA LYS A 220 9.17 3.83 -2.55
C LYS A 220 10.23 3.80 -1.44
N LEU A 221 9.84 3.42 -0.22
CA LEU A 221 10.77 3.26 0.91
C LEU A 221 11.85 2.21 0.59
N ILE A 222 11.43 1.03 0.11
CA ILE A 222 12.35 -0.07 -0.25
C ILE A 222 13.27 0.33 -1.39
N GLU A 223 12.75 1.00 -2.44
CA GLU A 223 13.55 1.52 -3.56
C GLU A 223 14.61 2.52 -3.08
N GLY A 224 14.25 3.45 -2.19
CA GLY A 224 15.19 4.41 -1.62
C GLY A 224 16.30 3.75 -0.80
N ILE A 225 15.98 2.77 0.05
CA ILE A 225 16.97 2.01 0.81
C ILE A 225 17.86 1.17 -0.12
N TRP A 226 17.29 0.60 -1.18
CA TRP A 226 18.04 -0.18 -2.18
C TRP A 226 19.06 0.69 -2.92
N LEU A 227 18.69 1.91 -3.34
CA LEU A 227 19.63 2.85 -3.97
C LEU A 227 20.76 3.23 -3.02
N TYR A 228 20.45 3.46 -1.74
CA TYR A 228 21.47 3.74 -0.74
C TYR A 228 22.42 2.56 -0.51
N PHE A 229 21.90 1.32 -0.47
CA PHE A 229 22.71 0.11 -0.43
C PHE A 229 23.61 -0.03 -1.66
N ALA A 230 23.08 0.20 -2.87
CA ALA A 230 23.85 0.18 -4.11
C ALA A 230 25.00 1.20 -4.08
N ALA A 231 24.78 2.41 -3.54
CA ALA A 231 25.86 3.37 -3.31
C ALA A 231 26.93 2.83 -2.36
N LYS A 232 26.59 2.12 -1.27
CA LYS A 232 27.60 1.52 -0.37
C LYS A 232 28.44 0.43 -1.02
N VAL A 233 27.87 -0.32 -1.96
CA VAL A 233 28.63 -1.26 -2.78
C VAL A 233 29.68 -0.53 -3.61
N THR A 234 29.32 0.59 -4.27
CA THR A 234 30.26 1.31 -5.13
C THR A 234 31.39 1.97 -4.34
N GLU A 235 31.14 2.40 -3.10
CA GLU A 235 32.15 2.97 -2.19
C GLU A 235 33.24 1.97 -1.77
N LEU A 236 33.03 0.67 -1.93
CA LEU A 236 34.10 -0.32 -1.70
C LEU A 236 35.28 -0.13 -2.67
N LEU A 237 35.04 0.47 -3.83
CA LEU A 237 36.07 0.80 -4.81
C LEU A 237 37.11 1.79 -4.27
N ASP A 238 36.79 2.62 -3.28
CA ASP A 238 37.77 3.53 -2.65
C ASP A 238 38.94 2.75 -2.06
N THR A 239 38.64 1.63 -1.39
CA THR A 239 39.65 0.75 -0.80
C THR A 239 40.52 0.13 -1.89
N VAL A 240 39.90 -0.29 -3.00
CA VAL A 240 40.61 -0.82 -4.17
C VAL A 240 41.55 0.24 -4.74
N PHE A 241 41.09 1.48 -4.91
CA PHE A 241 41.93 2.57 -5.42
C PHE A 241 43.08 2.93 -4.48
N PHE A 242 42.89 2.90 -3.16
CA PHE A 242 43.99 3.14 -2.20
C PHE A 242 45.07 2.07 -2.27
N VAL A 243 44.68 0.80 -2.38
CA VAL A 243 45.61 -0.32 -2.55
C VAL A 243 46.35 -0.22 -3.87
N LEU A 244 45.64 0.02 -4.99
CA LEU A 244 46.26 0.15 -6.32
C LEU A 244 47.23 1.34 -6.40
N ARG A 245 46.98 2.42 -5.65
CA ARG A 245 47.86 3.60 -5.57
C ARG A 245 48.99 3.46 -4.56
N LYS A 246 49.14 2.30 -3.90
CA LYS A 246 50.11 2.06 -2.81
C LYS A 246 50.05 3.13 -1.72
N LYS A 247 48.83 3.54 -1.35
CA LYS A 247 48.57 4.51 -0.26
C LYS A 247 48.10 3.78 0.99
N ASP A 248 48.88 2.84 1.49
CA ASP A 248 48.52 1.95 2.60
C ASP A 248 48.17 2.72 3.88
N ASN A 249 48.75 3.90 4.08
CA ASN A 249 48.44 4.81 5.18
C ASN A 249 46.97 5.30 5.20
N GLN A 250 46.26 5.20 4.07
CA GLN A 250 44.84 5.59 3.94
C GLN A 250 43.90 4.43 4.29
N VAL A 251 44.37 3.17 4.18
CA VAL A 251 43.62 1.96 4.57
C VAL A 251 43.73 1.75 6.08
N SER A 252 43.18 2.71 6.83
CA SER A 252 43.13 2.63 8.29
C SER A 252 42.06 1.66 8.78
N PHE A 253 42.18 1.22 10.03
CA PHE A 253 41.13 0.43 10.70
C PHE A 253 39.77 1.14 10.65
N LEU A 254 39.75 2.47 10.83
CA LEU A 254 38.53 3.29 10.73
C LEU A 254 37.87 3.15 9.34
N HIS A 255 38.67 3.27 8.28
CA HIS A 255 38.19 3.14 6.90
C HIS A 255 37.61 1.75 6.64
N LEU A 256 38.39 0.70 6.93
CA LEU A 256 37.99 -0.67 6.63
C LEU A 256 36.76 -1.10 7.45
N TYR A 257 36.71 -0.75 8.73
CA TYR A 257 35.57 -1.02 9.59
C TYR A 257 34.30 -0.31 9.09
N HIS A 258 34.41 0.98 8.76
CA HIS A 258 33.29 1.78 8.25
C HIS A 258 32.70 1.19 6.95
N HIS A 259 33.53 0.97 5.93
CA HIS A 259 33.05 0.48 4.63
C HIS A 259 32.45 -0.93 4.73
N SER A 260 33.02 -1.79 5.59
CA SER A 260 32.49 -3.14 5.81
C SER A 260 31.13 -3.11 6.51
N ILE A 261 31.02 -2.40 7.63
CA ILE A 261 29.80 -2.42 8.45
C ILE A 261 28.64 -1.66 7.81
N MET A 262 28.91 -0.57 7.09
CA MET A 262 27.88 0.21 6.40
C MET A 262 27.25 -0.61 5.26
N MET A 263 28.06 -1.37 4.52
CA MET A 263 27.59 -2.27 3.47
C MET A 263 26.75 -3.43 4.04
N THR A 264 27.29 -4.18 5.01
CA THR A 264 26.56 -5.32 5.62
C THR A 264 25.34 -4.87 6.42
N GLY A 265 25.45 -3.71 7.08
CA GLY A 265 24.37 -3.10 7.84
C GLY A 265 23.20 -2.70 6.94
N THR A 266 23.45 -1.90 5.90
CA THR A 266 22.38 -1.46 4.98
C THR A 266 21.68 -2.63 4.27
N TRP A 267 22.41 -3.69 3.91
CA TRP A 267 21.82 -4.94 3.43
C TRP A 267 20.87 -5.58 4.44
N ALA A 268 21.31 -5.71 5.71
CA ALA A 268 20.49 -6.29 6.76
C ALA A 268 19.22 -5.46 7.02
N PHE A 269 19.31 -4.13 7.01
CA PHE A 269 18.15 -3.25 7.13
C PHE A 269 17.18 -3.39 5.96
N LEU A 270 17.69 -3.45 4.73
CA LEU A 270 16.86 -3.68 3.55
C LEU A 270 16.09 -5.01 3.62
N LYS A 271 16.75 -6.08 4.10
CA LYS A 271 16.16 -7.42 4.15
C LYS A 271 15.21 -7.64 5.33
N TYR A 272 15.57 -7.16 6.51
CA TYR A 272 14.90 -7.54 7.75
C TYR A 272 14.07 -6.43 8.40
N ALA A 273 14.39 -5.15 8.16
CA ALA A 273 13.72 -4.03 8.82
C ALA A 273 13.80 -2.71 8.01
N PRO A 274 13.13 -2.63 6.83
CA PRO A 274 13.08 -1.39 6.08
C PRO A 274 12.33 -0.33 6.92
N SER A 275 12.98 0.80 7.18
CA SER A 275 12.42 1.87 8.02
C SER A 275 12.78 3.25 7.50
N ASP A 276 11.88 4.21 7.75
CA ASP A 276 12.05 5.61 7.37
C ASP A 276 13.34 6.23 7.98
N ASN A 277 13.79 5.72 9.13
CA ASN A 277 15.04 6.12 9.76
C ASN A 277 16.27 5.88 8.87
N VAL A 278 16.27 4.80 8.07
CA VAL A 278 17.38 4.46 7.18
C VAL A 278 17.47 5.48 6.04
N ILE A 279 16.34 6.00 5.56
CA ILE A 279 16.32 7.07 4.55
C ILE A 279 16.94 8.35 5.12
N PHE A 280 16.60 8.73 6.36
CA PHE A 280 17.17 9.93 6.99
C PHE A 280 18.69 9.83 7.15
N ILE A 281 19.17 8.67 7.63
CA ILE A 281 20.62 8.40 7.73
C ILE A 281 21.25 8.45 6.34
N GLY A 282 20.63 7.82 5.35
CA GLY A 282 21.10 7.79 3.97
C GLY A 282 21.19 9.18 3.35
N PHE A 283 20.22 10.06 3.60
CA PHE A 283 20.21 11.45 3.14
C PHE A 283 21.40 12.24 3.72
N PHE A 284 21.54 12.27 5.05
CA PHE A 284 22.62 13.03 5.69
C PHE A 284 24.00 12.49 5.33
N ASN A 285 24.14 11.17 5.27
CA ASN A 285 25.40 10.55 4.86
C ASN A 285 25.74 10.83 3.40
N SER A 286 24.76 10.76 2.49
CA SER A 286 24.98 11.11 1.08
C SER A 286 25.36 12.58 0.93
N LEU A 287 24.72 13.48 1.70
CA LEU A 287 25.05 14.90 1.70
C LEU A 287 26.51 15.14 2.14
N VAL A 288 26.96 14.49 3.21
CA VAL A 288 28.37 14.56 3.64
C VAL A 288 29.30 13.95 2.60
N HIS A 289 28.91 12.84 1.97
CA HIS A 289 29.68 12.19 0.92
C HIS A 289 29.84 13.06 -0.33
N VAL A 290 28.85 13.89 -0.69
CA VAL A 290 29.00 14.89 -1.76
C VAL A 290 30.20 15.80 -1.48
N PHE A 291 30.32 16.34 -0.27
CA PHE A 291 31.46 17.19 0.11
C PHE A 291 32.77 16.40 0.20
N MET A 292 32.74 15.19 0.76
CA MET A 292 33.93 14.34 0.90
C MET A 292 34.52 13.91 -0.44
N TYR A 293 33.69 13.40 -1.36
CA TYR A 293 34.13 13.02 -2.69
C TYR A 293 34.52 14.21 -3.55
N THR A 294 33.85 15.36 -3.38
CA THR A 294 34.31 16.61 -4.03
C THR A 294 35.72 16.97 -3.56
N TYR A 295 36.00 16.87 -2.26
CA TYR A 295 37.34 17.12 -1.72
C TYR A 295 38.37 16.13 -2.29
N TYR A 296 38.06 14.83 -2.34
CA TYR A 296 38.98 13.83 -2.90
C TYR A 296 39.20 13.99 -4.41
N GLY A 297 38.16 14.34 -5.16
CA GLY A 297 38.26 14.65 -6.59
C GLY A 297 39.19 15.84 -6.84
N LEU A 298 39.01 16.94 -6.10
CA LEU A 298 39.88 18.12 -6.21
C LEU A 298 41.31 17.83 -5.75
N ALA A 299 41.49 17.02 -4.70
CA ALA A 299 42.82 16.62 -4.22
C ALA A 299 43.56 15.72 -5.23
N ALA A 300 42.82 15.00 -6.10
CA ALA A 300 43.40 14.17 -7.14
C ALA A 300 43.94 14.97 -8.34
N LEU A 301 43.53 16.23 -8.53
CA LEU A 301 44.01 17.12 -9.61
C LEU A 301 45.45 17.62 -9.42
N GLY A 302 46.12 17.21 -8.34
CA GLY A 302 47.54 17.43 -8.13
C GLY A 302 47.89 18.59 -7.17
N PRO A 303 49.19 18.87 -6.98
CA PRO A 303 49.69 19.79 -5.95
C PRO A 303 49.21 21.23 -6.14
N HIS A 304 48.98 21.65 -7.38
CA HIS A 304 48.53 23.00 -7.74
C HIS A 304 47.13 23.30 -7.17
N VAL A 305 46.23 22.31 -7.17
CA VAL A 305 44.87 22.46 -6.63
C VAL A 305 44.84 22.14 -5.13
N ALA A 306 45.63 21.16 -4.67
CA ALA A 306 45.66 20.72 -3.28
C ALA A 306 46.02 21.83 -2.27
N LYS A 307 46.80 22.84 -2.68
CA LYS A 307 47.16 23.99 -1.84
C LYS A 307 45.94 24.82 -1.41
N TYR A 308 44.90 24.89 -2.23
CA TYR A 308 43.69 25.67 -1.95
C TYR A 308 42.67 24.92 -1.06
N LEU A 309 42.92 23.63 -0.77
CA LEU A 309 42.01 22.78 -0.01
C LEU A 309 42.16 22.92 1.52
N THR A 310 42.01 24.15 2.03
CA THR A 310 42.14 24.48 3.47
C THR A 310 40.97 24.00 4.32
N TRP A 311 39.84 23.65 3.70
CA TRP A 311 38.57 23.34 4.36
C TRP A 311 38.43 21.89 4.86
N LYS A 312 39.49 21.08 4.81
CA LYS A 312 39.53 19.69 5.31
C LYS A 312 39.04 19.55 6.76
N LYS A 313 39.36 20.52 7.62
CA LYS A 313 38.92 20.54 9.03
C LYS A 313 37.40 20.69 9.15
N TYR A 314 36.79 21.57 8.35
CA TYR A 314 35.34 21.80 8.35
C TYR A 314 34.57 20.59 7.82
N MET A 315 35.10 19.90 6.81
CA MET A 315 34.53 18.62 6.34
C MET A 315 34.49 17.57 7.46
N THR A 316 35.57 17.43 8.23
CA THR A 316 35.63 16.47 9.35
C THR A 316 34.68 16.89 10.49
N SER A 317 34.54 18.19 10.75
CA SER A 317 33.52 18.71 11.66
C SER A 317 32.10 18.41 11.17
N PHE A 318 31.84 18.46 9.87
CA PHE A 318 30.54 18.13 9.29
C PHE A 318 30.21 16.63 9.41
N GLN A 319 31.20 15.76 9.25
CA GLN A 319 31.08 14.32 9.53
C GLN A 319 30.72 14.05 11.00
N LEU A 320 31.35 14.75 11.95
CA LEU A 320 30.99 14.65 13.37
C LEU A 320 29.56 15.14 13.65
N LEU A 321 29.17 16.27 13.05
CA LEU A 321 27.80 16.79 13.16
C LEU A 321 26.78 15.78 12.64
N GLN A 322 27.05 15.11 11.52
CA GLN A 322 26.21 14.05 10.97
C GLN A 322 25.93 12.95 12.00
N PHE A 323 26.95 12.42 12.67
CA PHE A 323 26.77 11.36 13.68
C PHE A 323 25.95 11.85 14.88
N VAL A 324 26.13 13.09 15.31
CA VAL A 324 25.34 13.70 16.40
C VAL A 324 23.88 13.86 15.97
N SER A 325 23.60 14.36 14.76
CA SER A 325 22.25 14.49 14.23
C SER A 325 21.54 13.13 14.09
N VAL A 326 22.25 12.11 13.62
CA VAL A 326 21.73 10.73 13.54
C VAL A 326 21.43 10.16 14.93
N PHE A 327 22.26 10.45 15.93
CA PHE A 327 22.02 10.02 17.31
C PHE A 327 20.74 10.64 17.89
N PHE A 328 20.54 11.95 17.73
CA PHE A 328 19.31 12.61 18.20
C PHE A 328 18.05 12.12 17.47
N GLN A 329 18.13 11.93 16.14
CA GLN A 329 17.02 11.37 15.37
C GLN A 329 16.68 9.95 15.85
N TYR A 330 17.68 9.12 16.15
CA TYR A 330 17.48 7.78 16.68
C TYR A 330 16.79 7.80 18.05
N LEU A 331 17.23 8.67 18.97
CA LEU A 331 16.57 8.85 20.27
C LEU A 331 15.10 9.30 20.12
N ALA A 332 14.83 10.24 19.21
CA ALA A 332 13.46 10.65 18.89
C ALA A 332 12.63 9.48 18.34
N SER A 333 13.21 8.66 17.46
CA SER A 333 12.54 7.49 16.91
C SER A 333 12.19 6.45 17.99
N LEU A 334 13.06 6.22 18.98
CA LEU A 334 12.76 5.31 20.09
C LEU A 334 11.60 5.78 20.97
N LYS A 335 11.41 7.09 21.12
CA LYS A 335 10.40 7.69 22.00
C LYS A 335 9.05 7.92 21.31
N PHE A 336 9.07 8.31 20.03
CA PHE A 336 7.88 8.74 19.30
C PHE A 336 7.39 7.74 18.25
N SER A 337 8.16 6.69 17.92
CA SER A 337 7.70 5.70 16.95
C SER A 337 6.69 4.74 17.56
N GLU A 338 5.58 4.53 16.85
CA GLU A 338 4.58 3.53 17.20
C GLU A 338 5.08 2.08 17.07
N CYS A 339 6.24 1.88 16.43
CA CYS A 339 6.87 0.57 16.24
C CYS A 339 8.39 0.69 16.50
N PRO A 340 8.82 0.63 17.77
CA PRO A 340 10.24 0.67 18.07
C PRO A 340 10.96 -0.58 17.52
N PRO A 341 12.23 -0.45 17.09
CA PRO A 341 13.04 -1.58 16.68
C PRO A 341 13.13 -2.63 17.80
N SER A 342 13.29 -3.90 17.42
CA SER A 342 13.47 -4.98 18.40
C SER A 342 14.67 -4.67 19.31
N LYS A 343 14.61 -5.10 20.58
CA LYS A 343 15.65 -4.77 21.57
C LYS A 343 17.06 -5.12 21.08
N GLY A 344 17.23 -6.26 20.38
CA GLY A 344 18.51 -6.66 19.80
C GLY A 344 19.02 -5.71 18.71
N VAL A 345 18.15 -5.31 17.78
CA VAL A 345 18.50 -4.34 16.72
C VAL A 345 18.82 -2.98 17.32
N ALA A 346 18.04 -2.53 18.31
CA ALA A 346 18.27 -1.27 19.00
C ALA A 346 19.63 -1.24 19.73
N ILE A 347 19.99 -2.31 20.46
CA ILE A 347 21.28 -2.41 21.15
C ILE A 347 22.44 -2.35 20.15
N PHE A 348 22.35 -3.12 19.07
CA PHE A 348 23.35 -3.12 18.01
C PHE A 348 23.52 -1.73 17.39
N PHE A 349 22.41 -1.04 17.08
CA PHE A 349 22.46 0.31 16.51
C PHE A 349 23.07 1.34 17.44
N THR A 350 22.69 1.34 18.72
CA THR A 350 23.25 2.22 19.74
C THR A 350 24.76 2.01 19.87
N PHE A 351 25.20 0.74 19.92
CA PHE A 351 26.63 0.41 19.98
C PHE A 351 27.39 0.97 18.77
N GLN A 352 26.85 0.84 17.55
CA GLN A 352 27.53 1.32 16.36
C GLN A 352 27.66 2.84 16.29
N ILE A 353 26.62 3.59 16.68
CA ILE A 353 26.68 5.06 16.69
C ILE A 353 27.75 5.55 17.67
N ILE A 354 27.79 4.97 18.89
CA ILE A 354 28.79 5.32 19.90
C ILE A 354 30.20 4.97 19.40
N PHE A 355 30.38 3.80 18.80
CA PHE A 355 31.67 3.37 18.27
C PHE A 355 32.20 4.31 17.18
N PHE A 356 31.33 4.73 16.23
CA PHE A 356 31.70 5.71 15.22
C PHE A 356 32.06 7.07 15.80
N LEU A 357 31.30 7.57 16.78
CA LEU A 357 31.62 8.83 17.46
C LEU A 357 32.99 8.80 18.13
N VAL A 358 33.36 7.69 18.78
CA VAL A 358 34.68 7.52 19.41
C VAL A 358 35.79 7.51 18.37
N LEU A 359 35.65 6.74 17.30
CA LEU A 359 36.70 6.63 16.28
C LEU A 359 36.94 7.96 15.55
N PHE A 360 35.87 8.68 15.16
CA PHE A 360 35.99 9.98 14.49
C PHE A 360 36.52 11.07 15.43
N SER A 361 36.12 11.05 16.71
CA SER A 361 36.64 11.98 17.72
C SER A 361 38.13 11.76 17.98
N ASN A 362 38.57 10.49 18.03
CA ASN A 362 39.99 10.16 18.15
C ASN A 362 40.79 10.60 16.91
N PHE A 363 40.28 10.30 15.72
CA PHE A 363 40.86 10.75 14.45
C PHE A 363 41.01 12.28 14.39
N TYR A 364 39.98 13.02 14.81
CA TYR A 364 40.01 14.48 14.83
C TYR A 364 41.10 15.01 15.78
N LYS A 365 41.15 14.48 17.01
CA LYS A 365 42.14 14.88 18.03
C LYS A 365 43.57 14.61 17.57
N GLN A 366 43.82 13.45 16.97
CA GLN A 366 45.15 13.06 16.49
C GLN A 366 45.57 13.89 15.26
N SER A 367 44.66 14.11 14.31
CA SER A 367 44.98 14.77 13.03
C SER A 367 45.09 16.28 13.12
N TYR A 368 44.28 16.92 13.98
CA TYR A 368 44.19 18.38 14.04
C TYR A 368 44.73 18.96 15.35
N THR A 369 44.36 18.41 16.51
CA THR A 369 44.73 18.99 17.80
C THR A 369 46.18 18.66 18.19
N GLN A 370 46.58 17.38 18.11
CA GLN A 370 47.95 16.96 18.46
C GLN A 370 48.99 17.39 17.42
N LYS A 371 48.60 17.51 16.16
CA LYS A 371 49.47 18.04 15.10
C LYS A 371 49.73 19.54 15.30
N GLN A 372 48.69 20.31 15.65
CA GLN A 372 48.84 21.73 16.00
C GLN A 372 49.66 21.93 17.27
N SER A 373 49.49 21.10 18.32
CA SER A 373 50.29 21.22 19.54
C SER A 373 51.77 20.85 19.34
N LYS A 374 52.07 19.88 18.45
CA LYS A 374 53.47 19.56 18.05
C LYS A 374 54.11 20.68 17.23
N LEU A 375 53.36 21.32 16.32
CA LEU A 375 53.81 22.48 15.57
C LEU A 375 54.02 23.72 16.47
N ALA A 376 53.17 23.92 17.48
CA ALA A 376 53.29 25.00 18.45
C ALA A 376 54.46 24.80 19.44
N ASN A 377 54.65 23.57 19.95
CA ASN A 377 55.73 23.26 20.89
C ASN A 377 57.10 23.04 20.21
N GLY A 378 57.13 22.78 18.90
CA GLY A 378 58.35 22.65 18.10
C GLY A 378 59.06 23.98 17.80
N GLY A 379 58.44 25.13 18.12
CA GLY A 379 59.03 26.46 17.93
C GLY A 379 60.03 26.90 19.03
N SER A 380 60.24 26.09 20.07
CA SER A 380 61.05 26.46 21.25
C SER A 380 62.34 25.62 21.43
N LYS A 381 62.88 25.01 20.36
CA LYS A 381 64.22 24.40 20.39
C LYS A 381 65.03 24.77 19.16
N LEU A 382 65.53 26.00 19.15
CA LEU A 382 66.72 26.39 18.39
C LEU A 382 67.81 26.74 19.41
N VAL A 383 68.62 25.75 19.78
CA VAL A 383 69.94 25.95 20.38
C VAL A 383 70.93 25.19 19.49
N SER A 384 71.82 25.97 18.86
CA SER A 384 73.22 25.67 18.53
C SER A 384 73.59 24.20 18.26
N ASN A 385 73.78 23.86 16.99
CA ASN A 385 75.11 23.66 16.38
C ASN A 385 74.98 23.09 14.97
N GLY A 386 75.80 23.60 14.04
CA GLY A 386 75.70 23.33 12.62
C GLY A 386 76.19 21.94 12.20
N LYS A 387 75.53 21.38 11.18
CA LYS A 387 76.11 21.04 9.87
C LYS A 387 74.98 20.56 8.96
N THR A 388 75.04 21.02 7.72
CA THR A 388 74.15 20.76 6.59
C THR A 388 73.95 19.28 6.29
N LYS A 389 72.72 18.88 5.95
CA LYS A 389 72.41 18.12 4.74
C LYS A 389 70.92 18.19 4.37
N GLU A 390 70.72 18.51 3.10
CA GLU A 390 69.47 18.59 2.35
C GLU A 390 68.70 17.27 2.25
N GLU A 391 67.38 17.41 2.11
CA GLU A 391 66.48 16.61 1.26
C GLU A 391 66.27 15.10 1.52
N LYS A 392 65.06 14.71 1.92
CA LYS A 392 64.01 14.23 0.99
C LYS A 392 62.77 13.78 1.77
N VAL A 393 61.65 14.45 1.47
CA VAL A 393 60.30 14.02 1.80
C VAL A 393 59.82 13.13 0.65
N LEU A 394 59.40 11.91 0.96
CA LEU A 394 58.57 11.06 0.10
C LEU A 394 57.46 10.43 0.94
#